data_AF-A0A920LYS7-F1
#
_entry.id   AF-A0A920LYS7-F1
#
_cell.length_a   1.000
_cell.length_b   1.000
_cell.length_c   1.000
_cell.angle_alpha   90.00
_cell.angle_beta   90.00
_cell.angle_gamma   90.00
#
_symmetry.space_group_name_H-M   'P 1'
#
loop_
_entity.id
_entity.type
_entity.pdbx_description
1 polymer ?
#
loop_
_entity_poly.entity_id
_entity_poly.type
_entity_poly.pdbx_seq_one_letter_code
_entity_poly.pdbx_strand_id
1 'polypeptide(L)'
;MPKIKVLPHAEICPQGAEFEAESGISVCENLLNQDIDLEHACELSCACTTCHVVFTEGFNSLNDSSDDEEDLLDKAWGLEPRSRLSCQTIVEDTDLEIQIPKYTINMVSENHPKSTKTSTKEISSKDFDISNTAANHLTEMIKANNSYGVRISLKDSGCSGFAYQLDLIDEKDKNDLAGLVNGVNLFIHDKSFVFLKGTKLDFVKKNLNQELVFLNPNVSAECGCGESFNFDNELVKDLSNN
;
A
#
# COMPACT_ATOMS: atom_id res chain seq x y z
N MET A 1 -3.57 -30.27 -18.10
CA MET A 1 -2.96 -29.27 -17.20
C MET A 1 -4.05 -28.84 -16.25
N PRO A 2 -3.80 -28.87 -14.93
CA PRO A 2 -4.73 -28.32 -13.96
C PRO A 2 -4.87 -26.81 -14.18
N LYS A 3 -5.92 -26.23 -13.64
CA LYS A 3 -6.14 -24.79 -13.66
C LYS A 3 -5.93 -24.19 -12.28
N ILE A 4 -5.40 -22.98 -12.24
CA ILE A 4 -5.43 -22.14 -11.04
C ILE A 4 -6.39 -21.00 -11.29
N LYS A 5 -7.36 -20.86 -10.40
CA LYS A 5 -8.25 -19.70 -10.33
C LYS A 5 -7.88 -18.85 -9.12
N VAL A 6 -7.50 -17.60 -9.40
CA VAL A 6 -7.20 -16.58 -8.40
C VAL A 6 -8.44 -15.72 -8.22
N LEU A 7 -8.98 -15.69 -7.01
CA LEU A 7 -10.11 -14.82 -6.69
C LEU A 7 -9.72 -13.34 -6.77
N PRO A 8 -10.66 -12.44 -7.08
CA PRO A 8 -10.39 -11.02 -7.18
C PRO A 8 -9.71 -10.45 -5.93
N HIS A 9 -8.58 -9.77 -6.13
CA HIS A 9 -7.79 -9.14 -5.09
C HIS A 9 -7.48 -7.69 -5.48
N ALA A 10 -7.77 -6.74 -4.60
CA ALA A 10 -7.80 -5.30 -4.93
C ALA A 10 -6.51 -4.73 -5.54
N GLU A 11 -5.35 -5.28 -5.16
CA GLU A 11 -4.04 -4.77 -5.59
C GLU A 11 -3.38 -5.69 -6.64
N ILE A 12 -3.23 -6.96 -6.29
CA ILE A 12 -2.50 -7.96 -7.09
C ILE A 12 -3.32 -8.49 -8.29
N CYS A 13 -4.62 -8.69 -8.15
CA CYS A 13 -5.44 -9.30 -9.20
C CYS A 13 -6.89 -8.78 -9.19
N PRO A 14 -7.16 -7.52 -9.57
CA PRO A 14 -8.45 -6.85 -9.30
C PRO A 14 -9.68 -7.51 -9.92
N GLN A 15 -9.51 -8.23 -11.03
CA GLN A 15 -10.58 -8.92 -11.74
C GLN A 15 -10.61 -10.43 -11.45
N GLY A 16 -9.67 -10.91 -10.63
CA GLY A 16 -9.33 -12.33 -10.57
C GLY A 16 -8.64 -12.80 -11.86
N ALA A 17 -8.20 -14.05 -11.85
CA ALA A 17 -7.60 -14.69 -13.01
C ALA A 17 -7.93 -16.18 -13.02
N GLU A 18 -7.99 -16.78 -14.20
CA GLU A 18 -8.01 -18.22 -14.37
C GLU A 18 -7.05 -18.56 -15.51
N PHE A 19 -6.13 -19.48 -15.24
CA PHE A 19 -5.10 -19.87 -16.20
C PHE A 19 -4.71 -21.34 -16.03
N GLU A 20 -4.11 -21.91 -17.06
CA GLU A 20 -3.55 -23.26 -17.01
C GLU A 20 -2.23 -23.24 -16.23
N ALA A 21 -2.10 -24.14 -15.27
CA ALA A 21 -0.92 -24.25 -14.43
C ALA A 21 0.01 -25.39 -14.91
N GLU A 22 1.30 -25.16 -14.76
CA GLU A 22 2.33 -26.16 -14.93
C GLU A 22 2.42 -27.02 -13.67
N SER A 23 2.19 -28.32 -13.83
CA SER A 23 2.32 -29.31 -12.76
C SER A 23 3.80 -29.51 -12.40
N GLY A 24 4.10 -29.70 -11.12
CA GLY A 24 5.45 -29.97 -10.62
C GLY A 24 6.26 -28.73 -10.21
N ILE A 25 5.73 -27.53 -10.40
CA ILE A 25 6.29 -26.28 -9.84
C ILE A 25 5.35 -25.70 -8.79
N SER A 26 5.83 -24.70 -8.04
CA SER A 26 5.04 -24.11 -6.97
C SER A 26 3.85 -23.30 -7.49
N VAL A 27 2.85 -23.11 -6.63
CA VAL A 27 1.73 -22.19 -6.89
C VAL A 27 2.27 -20.77 -7.08
N CYS A 28 3.28 -20.35 -6.30
CA CYS A 28 3.89 -19.05 -6.44
C CYS A 28 4.55 -18.85 -7.82
N GLU A 29 5.35 -19.81 -8.30
CA GLU A 29 5.96 -19.73 -9.64
C GLU A 29 4.92 -19.68 -10.75
N ASN A 30 3.85 -20.47 -10.64
CA ASN A 30 2.73 -20.43 -11.58
C ASN A 30 2.07 -19.04 -11.63
N LEU A 31 1.91 -18.36 -10.48
CA LEU A 31 1.37 -17.01 -10.42
C LEU A 31 2.31 -16.00 -11.09
N LEU A 32 3.61 -16.07 -10.77
CA LEU A 32 4.63 -15.18 -11.34
C LEU A 32 4.74 -15.33 -12.86
N ASN A 33 4.63 -16.55 -13.39
CA ASN A 33 4.63 -16.82 -14.83
C ASN A 33 3.43 -16.19 -15.58
N GLN A 34 2.37 -15.82 -14.86
CA GLN A 34 1.17 -15.17 -15.40
C GLN A 34 1.09 -13.68 -15.05
N ASP A 35 2.21 -13.07 -14.67
CA ASP A 35 2.32 -11.67 -14.25
C ASP A 35 1.46 -11.32 -13.01
N ILE A 36 1.12 -12.32 -12.19
CA ILE A 36 0.45 -12.13 -10.88
C ILE A 36 1.54 -12.03 -9.81
N ASP A 37 1.99 -10.80 -9.57
CA ASP A 37 3.11 -10.49 -8.67
C ASP A 37 2.71 -10.65 -7.18
N LEU A 38 2.75 -11.90 -6.71
CA LEU A 38 2.58 -12.23 -5.29
C LEU A 38 3.91 -12.04 -4.56
N GLU A 39 3.92 -11.30 -3.45
CA GLU A 39 5.17 -10.99 -2.74
C GLU A 39 5.89 -12.24 -2.21
N HIS A 40 7.19 -12.35 -2.47
CA HIS A 40 8.02 -13.51 -2.10
C HIS A 40 9.37 -13.03 -1.53
N ALA A 41 9.35 -12.33 -0.39
CA ALA A 41 10.50 -11.59 0.15
C ALA A 41 11.74 -12.45 0.42
N CYS A 42 11.56 -13.73 0.75
CA CYS A 42 12.65 -14.69 0.97
C CYS A 42 13.08 -15.44 -0.30
N GLU A 43 12.71 -14.97 -1.48
CA GLU A 43 13.03 -15.61 -2.77
C GLU A 43 12.63 -17.09 -2.80
N LEU A 44 11.38 -17.38 -2.40
CA LEU A 44 10.79 -18.73 -2.37
C LEU A 44 11.45 -19.72 -1.39
N SER A 45 12.30 -19.25 -0.48
CA SER A 45 13.14 -20.09 0.40
C SER A 45 12.49 -20.49 1.74
N CYS A 46 11.15 -20.48 1.86
CA CYS A 46 10.44 -20.79 3.10
C CYS A 46 10.98 -20.05 4.36
N ALA A 47 11.16 -18.73 4.26
CA ALA A 47 11.67 -17.92 5.39
C ALA A 47 10.86 -16.65 5.67
N CYS A 48 9.68 -16.52 5.05
CA CYS A 48 8.76 -15.40 5.27
C CYS A 48 7.31 -15.83 5.00
N THR A 49 6.35 -15.00 5.37
CA THR A 49 4.92 -15.23 5.15
C THR A 49 4.32 -14.39 4.02
N THR A 50 5.15 -13.73 3.20
CA THR A 50 4.63 -12.79 2.19
C THR A 50 3.89 -13.47 1.04
N CYS A 51 4.20 -14.75 0.80
CA CYS A 51 3.58 -15.56 -0.26
C CYS A 51 2.36 -16.36 0.23
N HIS A 52 1.82 -16.02 1.41
CA HIS A 52 0.66 -16.68 2.01
C HIS A 52 -0.56 -16.58 1.10
N VAL A 53 -1.22 -17.71 0.88
CA VAL A 53 -2.49 -17.84 0.17
C VAL A 53 -3.43 -18.76 0.92
N VAL A 54 -4.73 -18.63 0.68
CA VAL A 54 -5.77 -19.49 1.24
C VAL A 54 -6.47 -20.25 0.12
N PHE A 55 -6.60 -21.56 0.25
CA PHE A 55 -7.26 -22.40 -0.75
C PHE A 55 -8.76 -22.54 -0.47
N THR A 56 -9.59 -22.09 -1.42
CA THR A 56 -11.03 -22.35 -1.38
C THR A 56 -11.33 -23.73 -1.97
N GLU A 57 -10.66 -24.13 -3.05
CA GLU A 57 -10.79 -25.44 -3.69
C GLU A 57 -9.44 -26.12 -3.89
N GLY A 58 -9.43 -27.45 -3.97
CA GLY A 58 -8.23 -28.23 -4.30
C GLY A 58 -7.23 -28.48 -3.15
N PHE A 59 -7.44 -27.92 -1.94
CA PHE A 59 -6.50 -28.05 -0.81
C PHE A 59 -6.06 -29.49 -0.47
N ASN A 60 -6.97 -30.47 -0.55
CA ASN A 60 -6.66 -31.86 -0.20
C ASN A 60 -5.78 -32.59 -1.23
N SER A 61 -5.52 -31.97 -2.39
CA SER A 61 -4.64 -32.50 -3.44
C SER A 61 -3.20 -32.01 -3.31
N LEU A 62 -2.93 -31.12 -2.36
CA LEU A 62 -1.62 -30.51 -2.18
C LEU A 62 -0.68 -31.44 -1.41
N ASN A 63 0.63 -31.24 -1.59
CA ASN A 63 1.65 -31.84 -0.73
C ASN A 63 1.45 -31.43 0.74
N ASP A 64 1.85 -32.29 1.67
CA ASP A 64 1.86 -31.94 3.09
C ASP A 64 2.76 -30.72 3.36
N SER A 65 2.35 -29.89 4.31
CA SER A 65 3.17 -28.80 4.84
C SER A 65 4.31 -29.33 5.70
N SER A 66 5.46 -28.66 5.65
CA SER A 66 6.59 -28.96 6.52
C SER A 66 6.44 -28.26 7.87
N ASP A 67 7.16 -28.74 8.88
CA ASP A 67 7.20 -28.07 10.20
C ASP A 67 7.65 -26.60 10.09
N ASP A 68 8.64 -26.30 9.24
CA ASP A 68 9.12 -24.94 9.00
C ASP A 68 8.04 -24.04 8.36
N GLU A 69 7.22 -24.60 7.46
CA GLU A 69 6.09 -23.90 6.86
C GLU A 69 5.04 -23.55 7.92
N GLU A 70 4.67 -24.52 8.77
CA GLU A 70 3.69 -24.33 9.84
C GLU A 70 4.15 -23.28 10.87
N ASP A 71 5.43 -23.34 11.29
CA ASP A 71 6.04 -22.35 12.19
C ASP A 71 6.00 -20.91 11.65
N LEU A 72 6.01 -20.76 10.31
CA LEU A 72 5.84 -19.48 9.65
C LEU A 72 4.37 -19.09 9.53
N LEU A 73 3.48 -20.02 9.17
CA LEU A 73 2.05 -19.78 9.04
C LEU A 73 1.43 -19.27 10.35
N ASP A 74 1.92 -19.71 11.50
CA ASP A 74 1.54 -19.18 12.82
C ASP A 74 1.72 -17.66 12.96
N LYS A 75 2.60 -17.08 12.14
CA LYS A 75 2.91 -15.64 12.12
C LYS A 75 2.25 -14.92 10.94
N ALA A 76 1.52 -15.63 10.08
CA ALA A 76 0.85 -15.06 8.93
C ALA A 76 -0.38 -14.22 9.34
N TRP A 77 -0.66 -13.16 8.59
CA TRP A 77 -1.86 -12.37 8.81
C TRP A 77 -3.09 -13.10 8.25
N GLY A 78 -4.15 -13.20 9.05
CA GLY A 78 -5.40 -13.83 8.58
C GLY A 78 -5.24 -15.34 8.33
N LEU A 79 -4.48 -16.03 9.18
CA LEU A 79 -4.32 -17.49 9.10
C LEU A 79 -5.68 -18.20 9.14
N GLU A 80 -5.91 -19.04 8.13
CA GLU A 80 -7.07 -19.93 8.00
C GLU A 80 -6.64 -21.41 7.92
N PRO A 81 -7.52 -22.39 8.22
CA PRO A 81 -7.17 -23.83 8.18
C PRO A 81 -6.69 -24.34 6.82
N ARG A 82 -6.98 -23.61 5.74
CA ARG A 82 -6.58 -23.96 4.36
C ARG A 82 -5.49 -23.00 3.84
N SER A 83 -4.73 -22.40 4.75
CA SER A 83 -3.60 -21.54 4.44
C SER A 83 -2.38 -22.36 4.07
N ARG A 84 -1.62 -21.86 3.10
CA ARG A 84 -0.28 -22.35 2.80
C ARG A 84 0.65 -21.21 2.39
N LEU A 85 1.94 -21.47 2.44
CA LEU A 85 2.92 -20.67 1.72
C LEU A 85 2.93 -21.15 0.26
N SER A 86 2.49 -20.29 -0.67
CA SER A 86 2.35 -20.67 -2.07
C SER A 86 3.67 -21.11 -2.72
N CYS A 87 4.82 -20.68 -2.19
CA CYS A 87 6.14 -21.12 -2.66
C CYS A 87 6.48 -22.57 -2.27
N GLN A 88 5.83 -23.11 -1.23
CA GLN A 88 6.01 -24.49 -0.76
C GLN A 88 4.92 -25.44 -1.26
N THR A 89 3.88 -24.88 -1.89
CA THR A 89 2.73 -25.64 -2.39
C THR A 89 2.97 -26.02 -3.84
N ILE A 90 3.06 -27.32 -4.13
CA ILE A 90 3.31 -27.83 -5.48
C ILE A 90 1.98 -28.16 -6.17
N VAL A 91 1.87 -27.74 -7.44
CA VAL A 91 0.71 -28.05 -8.27
C VAL A 91 0.83 -29.47 -8.84
N GLU A 92 -0.16 -30.32 -8.61
CA GLU A 92 -0.22 -31.67 -9.18
C GLU A 92 -1.18 -31.74 -10.39
N ASP A 93 -2.24 -32.52 -10.34
CA ASP A 93 -3.18 -32.76 -11.45
C ASP A 93 -4.59 -32.21 -11.21
N THR A 94 -4.82 -31.62 -10.03
CA THR A 94 -6.12 -31.14 -9.59
C THR A 94 -6.23 -29.62 -9.73
N ASP A 95 -7.40 -29.14 -10.16
CA ASP A 95 -7.70 -27.70 -10.26
C ASP A 95 -7.72 -27.05 -8.86
N LEU A 96 -7.15 -25.85 -8.77
CA LEU A 96 -7.00 -25.10 -7.52
C LEU A 96 -7.77 -23.77 -7.61
N GLU A 97 -8.42 -23.39 -6.52
CA GLU A 97 -8.96 -22.04 -6.35
C GLU A 97 -8.33 -21.41 -5.11
N ILE A 98 -7.74 -20.23 -5.28
CA ILE A 98 -6.99 -19.54 -4.24
C ILE A 98 -7.50 -18.12 -4.02
N GLN A 99 -7.39 -17.69 -2.77
CA GLN A 99 -7.59 -16.33 -2.33
C GLN A 99 -6.27 -15.77 -1.81
N ILE A 100 -5.91 -14.57 -2.28
CA ILE A 100 -4.78 -13.82 -1.75
C ILE A 100 -5.28 -12.99 -0.55
N PRO A 101 -4.67 -13.09 0.64
CA PRO A 101 -5.01 -12.28 1.80
C PRO A 101 -4.86 -10.79 1.51
N LYS A 102 -5.70 -9.96 2.12
CA LYS A 102 -5.69 -8.51 1.93
C LYS A 102 -4.37 -7.86 2.36
N TYR A 103 -3.70 -8.44 3.36
CA TYR A 103 -2.43 -7.97 3.89
C TYR A 103 -1.52 -9.16 4.21
N THR A 104 -0.22 -8.95 4.10
CA THR A 104 0.82 -9.92 4.48
C THR A 104 1.82 -9.28 5.43
N ILE A 105 2.46 -10.09 6.28
CA ILE A 105 3.52 -9.61 7.17
C ILE A 105 4.86 -9.92 6.50
N ASN A 106 5.65 -8.88 6.23
CA ASN A 106 7.03 -9.04 5.80
C ASN A 106 7.97 -8.93 7.00
N MET A 107 8.53 -10.06 7.43
CA MET A 107 9.46 -10.15 8.57
C MET A 107 10.94 -10.08 8.17
N VAL A 108 11.23 -10.12 6.87
CA VAL A 108 12.59 -10.17 6.33
C VAL A 108 12.91 -8.82 5.66
N SER A 109 13.86 -8.07 6.23
CA SER A 109 14.30 -6.80 5.66
C SER A 109 15.44 -7.03 4.67
N GLU A 110 15.12 -7.28 3.41
CA GLU A 110 16.10 -7.23 2.32
C GLU A 110 15.63 -6.21 1.26
N ASN A 111 16.45 -5.18 1.04
CA ASN A 111 16.29 -4.21 -0.04
C ASN A 111 16.80 -4.83 -1.35
N HIS A 112 16.15 -5.89 -1.84
CA HIS A 112 16.30 -6.28 -3.24
C HIS A 112 15.40 -5.39 -4.10
N PRO A 113 15.90 -4.83 -5.22
CA PRO A 113 15.08 -4.06 -6.14
C PRO A 113 14.03 -5.00 -6.74
N LYS A 114 12.81 -4.92 -6.21
CA LYS A 114 11.62 -5.57 -6.77
C LYS A 114 11.55 -5.25 -8.26
N SER A 115 11.73 -6.27 -9.10
CA SER A 115 11.40 -6.20 -10.52
C SER A 115 9.87 -6.12 -10.62
N THR A 116 9.33 -4.89 -10.55
CA THR A 116 7.96 -4.48 -10.94
C THR A 116 6.83 -5.39 -10.39
N LYS A 117 6.16 -5.12 -9.27
CA LYS A 117 5.61 -3.87 -8.72
C LYS A 117 5.47 -4.00 -7.20
N THR A 118 6.29 -3.27 -6.46
CA THR A 118 6.12 -3.07 -5.02
C THR A 118 4.75 -2.45 -4.74
N SER A 119 3.83 -3.17 -4.09
CA SER A 119 2.76 -2.52 -3.30
C SER A 119 3.40 -1.75 -2.14
N THR A 120 4.01 -0.61 -2.46
CA THR A 120 3.91 0.56 -1.59
C THR A 120 2.41 0.82 -1.44
N LYS A 121 1.93 1.10 -0.22
CA LYS A 121 0.62 1.73 -0.04
C LYS A 121 0.57 2.97 -0.95
N GLU A 122 0.05 2.79 -2.16
CA GLU A 122 0.12 3.82 -3.18
C GLU A 122 -1.02 4.80 -2.93
N ILE A 123 -0.65 6.03 -2.57
CA ILE A 123 -1.64 7.10 -2.44
C ILE A 123 -2.25 7.30 -3.82
N SER A 124 -3.53 6.94 -3.97
CA SER A 124 -4.28 7.16 -5.20
C SER A 124 -4.94 8.54 -5.21
N SER A 125 -5.37 9.01 -6.38
CA SER A 125 -6.15 10.25 -6.50
C SER A 125 -7.50 10.21 -5.77
N LYS A 126 -7.98 9.02 -5.36
CA LYS A 126 -9.16 8.88 -4.48
C LYS A 126 -8.81 9.10 -3.01
N ASP A 127 -7.58 8.81 -2.61
CA ASP A 127 -7.10 8.98 -1.24
C ASP A 127 -6.56 10.39 -1.00
N PHE A 128 -5.91 11.00 -1.98
CA PHE A 128 -5.49 12.40 -1.94
C PHE A 128 -5.39 12.92 -3.37
N ASP A 129 -6.17 13.95 -3.72
CA ASP A 129 -6.17 14.55 -5.05
C ASP A 129 -5.29 15.80 -5.09
N ILE A 130 -4.61 16.04 -6.20
CA ILE A 130 -3.82 17.26 -6.44
C ILE A 130 -4.35 17.88 -7.73
N SER A 131 -4.92 19.08 -7.68
CA SER A 131 -5.40 19.74 -8.90
C SER A 131 -4.26 19.97 -9.92
N ASN A 132 -4.59 20.14 -11.20
CA ASN A 132 -3.59 20.44 -12.23
C ASN A 132 -2.77 21.71 -11.92
N THR A 133 -3.41 22.73 -11.33
CA THR A 133 -2.77 23.98 -10.94
C THR A 133 -1.78 23.78 -9.80
N ALA A 134 -2.14 22.97 -8.80
CA ALA A 134 -1.23 22.57 -7.73
C ALA A 134 -0.09 21.69 -8.25
N ALA A 135 -0.41 20.69 -9.08
CA ALA A 135 0.58 19.78 -9.63
C ALA A 135 1.68 20.52 -10.41
N ASN A 136 1.28 21.48 -11.25
CA ASN A 136 2.23 22.33 -11.97
C ASN A 136 3.12 23.12 -11.03
N HIS A 137 2.54 23.75 -9.99
CA HIS A 137 3.30 24.54 -9.02
C HIS A 137 4.28 23.68 -8.21
N LEU A 138 3.84 22.53 -7.72
CA LEU A 138 4.68 21.60 -6.97
C LEU A 138 5.80 21.03 -7.85
N THR A 139 5.50 20.71 -9.12
CA THR A 139 6.51 20.26 -10.08
C THR A 139 7.58 21.32 -10.32
N GLU A 140 7.20 22.60 -10.43
CA GLU A 140 8.15 23.71 -10.53
C GLU A 140 9.02 23.83 -9.26
N MET A 141 8.42 23.71 -8.08
CA MET A 141 9.15 23.75 -6.80
C MET A 141 10.14 22.59 -6.66
N ILE A 142 9.73 21.37 -7.00
CA ILE A 142 10.56 20.16 -6.96
C ILE A 142 11.76 20.34 -7.91
N LYS A 143 11.52 20.80 -9.14
CA LYS A 143 12.58 21.05 -10.13
C LYS A 143 13.56 22.13 -9.68
N ALA A 144 13.04 23.23 -9.14
CA ALA A 144 13.88 24.35 -8.70
C ALA A 144 14.83 23.99 -7.55
N ASN A 145 14.42 23.05 -6.69
CA ASN A 145 15.20 22.61 -5.53
C ASN A 145 15.92 21.27 -5.76
N ASN A 146 15.78 20.67 -6.94
CA ASN A 146 16.34 19.35 -7.27
C ASN A 146 15.92 18.25 -6.27
N SER A 147 14.66 18.30 -5.81
CA SER A 147 14.12 17.34 -4.86
C SER A 147 13.46 16.14 -5.55
N TYR A 148 13.26 15.07 -4.79
CA TYR A 148 12.63 13.85 -5.25
C TYR A 148 11.10 13.93 -5.28
N GLY A 149 10.50 14.66 -4.33
CA GLY A 149 9.05 14.83 -4.25
C GLY A 149 8.61 15.78 -3.14
N VAL A 150 7.32 15.73 -2.82
CA VAL A 150 6.69 16.51 -1.75
C VAL A 150 6.13 15.58 -0.69
N ARG A 151 6.40 15.88 0.59
CA ARG A 151 5.78 15.20 1.72
C ARG A 151 4.76 16.10 2.39
N ILE A 152 3.57 15.58 2.63
CA ILE A 152 2.51 16.26 3.38
C ILE A 152 2.33 15.57 4.73
N SER A 153 2.38 16.35 5.79
CA SER A 153 2.17 15.89 7.16
C SER A 153 1.31 16.88 7.94
N LEU A 154 0.88 16.45 9.12
CA LEU A 154 0.23 17.30 10.11
C LEU A 154 1.21 17.62 11.23
N LYS A 155 1.24 18.90 11.63
CA LYS A 155 1.96 19.35 12.83
C LYS A 155 1.01 20.00 13.81
N ASP A 156 1.34 19.92 15.10
CA ASP A 156 0.61 20.65 16.13
C ASP A 156 0.76 22.16 15.93
N SER A 157 -0.37 22.87 16.01
CA SER A 157 -0.48 24.31 15.85
C SER A 157 -1.25 24.91 17.03
N GLY A 158 -0.52 25.21 18.09
CA GLY A 158 -1.06 25.85 19.31
C GLY A 158 -1.96 24.95 20.17
N CYS A 159 -2.79 25.55 21.01
CA CYS A 159 -3.41 24.87 22.16
C CYS A 159 -4.34 23.68 21.84
N SER A 160 -4.85 23.49 20.61
CA SER A 160 -5.72 22.34 20.31
C SER A 160 -5.83 21.94 18.83
N GLY A 161 -5.03 22.51 17.92
CA GLY A 161 -5.22 22.32 16.49
C GLY A 161 -4.00 21.86 15.72
N PHE A 162 -4.22 21.55 14.45
CA PHE A 162 -3.23 21.06 13.50
C PHE A 162 -3.01 22.08 12.39
N ALA A 163 -1.83 22.01 11.78
CA ALA A 163 -1.53 22.70 10.53
C ALA A 163 -0.97 21.70 9.52
N TYR A 164 -1.27 21.93 8.24
CA TYR A 164 -0.60 21.21 7.16
C TYR A 164 0.86 21.63 7.09
N GLN A 165 1.73 20.66 6.92
CA GLN A 165 3.14 20.88 6.62
C GLN A 165 3.45 20.22 5.28
N LEU A 166 4.07 20.99 4.39
CA LEU A 166 4.58 20.52 3.10
C LEU A 166 6.09 20.65 3.10
N ASP A 167 6.78 19.52 2.98
CA ASP A 167 8.23 19.45 2.87
C ASP A 167 8.62 19.03 1.44
N LEU A 168 9.68 19.61 0.90
CA LEU A 168 10.37 19.02 -0.25
C LEU A 168 11.35 17.98 0.29
N ILE A 169 11.31 16.77 -0.27
CA ILE A 169 12.14 15.65 0.19
C ILE A 169 13.02 15.14 -0.93
N ASP A 170 14.23 14.72 -0.57
CA ASP A 170 15.20 14.13 -1.50
C ASP A 170 15.22 12.59 -1.39
N GLU A 171 14.64 12.05 -0.32
CA GLU A 171 14.57 10.63 -0.01
C GLU A 171 13.28 10.32 0.78
N LYS A 172 12.75 9.11 0.61
CA LYS A 172 11.51 8.65 1.27
C LYS A 172 11.77 8.23 2.72
N ASP A 173 10.87 8.55 3.64
CA ASP A 173 10.89 7.95 4.97
C ASP A 173 10.25 6.54 4.93
N LYS A 174 10.67 5.66 5.84
CA LYS A 174 10.10 4.31 5.98
C LYS A 174 8.63 4.34 6.44
N ASN A 175 8.22 5.43 7.09
CA ASN A 175 6.85 5.63 7.56
C ASN A 175 6.01 6.45 6.57
N ASP A 176 6.53 6.75 5.38
CA ASP A 176 5.77 7.45 4.35
C ASP A 176 4.98 6.46 3.49
N LEU A 177 3.71 6.80 3.28
CA LEU A 177 2.96 6.30 2.14
C LEU A 177 3.36 7.14 0.93
N ALA A 178 3.57 6.51 -0.22
CA ALA A 178 4.02 7.20 -1.43
C ALA A 178 2.98 7.05 -2.53
N GLY A 179 2.86 8.00 -3.45
CA GLY A 179 1.99 7.86 -4.62
C GLY A 179 2.31 8.87 -5.70
N LEU A 180 2.05 8.51 -6.95
CA LEU A 180 2.16 9.43 -8.09
C LEU A 180 0.79 10.04 -8.39
N VAL A 181 0.54 11.25 -7.90
CA VAL A 181 -0.74 11.94 -8.06
C VAL A 181 -0.58 13.11 -9.03
N ASN A 182 -1.27 13.03 -10.17
CA ASN A 182 -1.19 14.01 -11.25
C ASN A 182 0.26 14.40 -11.65
N GLY A 183 1.14 13.39 -11.69
CA GLY A 183 2.55 13.54 -12.07
C GLY A 183 3.47 14.06 -10.96
N VAL A 184 2.96 14.26 -9.74
CA VAL A 184 3.75 14.66 -8.58
C VAL A 184 4.05 13.44 -7.71
N ASN A 185 5.32 13.24 -7.38
CA ASN A 185 5.74 12.27 -6.36
C ASN A 185 5.30 12.78 -4.98
N LEU A 186 4.19 12.24 -4.47
CA LEU A 186 3.58 12.62 -3.21
C LEU A 186 3.91 11.60 -2.13
N PHE A 187 4.26 12.10 -0.94
CA PHE A 187 4.49 11.31 0.26
C PHE A 187 3.57 11.81 1.39
N ILE A 188 3.02 10.91 2.17
CA ILE A 188 2.24 11.24 3.37
C ILE A 188 2.69 10.34 4.51
N HIS A 189 3.09 10.95 5.63
CA HIS A 189 3.43 10.19 6.83
C HIS A 189 2.22 9.35 7.29
N ASP A 190 2.43 8.07 7.59
CA ASP A 190 1.38 7.09 7.91
C ASP A 190 0.36 7.57 8.97
N LYS A 191 0.83 8.17 10.07
CA LYS A 191 0.01 8.75 11.14
C LYS A 191 -0.85 9.92 10.65
N SER A 192 -0.37 10.70 9.68
CA SER A 192 -1.13 11.80 9.07
C SER A 192 -2.12 11.31 8.01
N PHE A 193 -1.86 10.17 7.37
CA PHE A 193 -2.67 9.68 6.25
C PHE A 193 -4.15 9.48 6.61
N VAL A 194 -4.45 8.96 7.80
CA VAL A 194 -5.82 8.74 8.28
C VAL A 194 -6.65 10.02 8.22
N PHE A 195 -6.04 11.17 8.52
CA PHE A 195 -6.67 12.48 8.55
C PHE A 195 -6.68 13.19 7.20
N LEU A 196 -5.73 12.84 6.33
CA LEU A 196 -5.57 13.44 5.02
C LEU A 196 -6.35 12.69 3.94
N LYS A 197 -6.92 11.53 4.26
CA LYS A 197 -7.70 10.74 3.30
C LYS A 197 -8.90 11.51 2.76
N GLY A 198 -9.03 11.55 1.44
CA GLY A 198 -10.05 12.30 0.68
C GLY A 198 -9.71 13.78 0.51
N THR A 199 -8.56 14.25 0.99
CA THR A 199 -8.16 15.66 0.84
C THR A 199 -7.84 15.99 -0.61
N LYS A 200 -8.20 17.20 -1.03
CA LYS A 200 -7.80 17.76 -2.32
C LYS A 200 -6.89 18.97 -2.11
N LEU A 201 -5.71 18.94 -2.70
CA LEU A 201 -4.78 20.07 -2.76
C LEU A 201 -4.98 20.86 -4.04
N ASP A 202 -5.19 22.17 -3.92
CA ASP A 202 -5.29 23.10 -5.03
C ASP A 202 -4.29 24.25 -4.87
N PHE A 203 -4.05 24.99 -5.96
CA PHE A 203 -3.21 26.18 -5.95
C PHE A 203 -3.97 27.34 -6.58
N VAL A 204 -4.25 28.35 -5.77
CA VAL A 204 -5.07 29.50 -6.15
C VAL A 204 -4.18 30.73 -6.26
N LYS A 205 -4.22 31.37 -7.44
CA LYS A 205 -3.62 32.68 -7.67
C LYS A 205 -4.71 33.74 -7.72
N LYS A 206 -4.76 34.64 -6.73
CA LYS A 206 -5.68 35.80 -6.71
C LYS A 206 -4.87 37.09 -6.53
N ASN A 207 -4.79 37.89 -7.59
CA ASN A 207 -4.00 39.13 -7.63
C ASN A 207 -2.51 38.89 -7.30
N LEU A 208 -2.01 39.48 -6.21
CA LEU A 208 -0.64 39.31 -5.71
C LEU A 208 -0.49 38.10 -4.78
N ASN A 209 -1.59 37.47 -4.36
CA ASN A 209 -1.57 36.36 -3.42
C ASN A 209 -1.56 35.03 -4.18
N GLN A 210 -0.67 34.13 -3.78
CA GLN A 210 -0.54 32.77 -4.28
C GLN A 210 -0.55 31.84 -3.07
N GLU A 211 -1.43 30.85 -3.08
CA GLU A 211 -1.64 30.01 -1.90
C GLU A 211 -2.00 28.57 -2.32
N LEU A 212 -1.41 27.62 -1.60
CA LEU A 212 -1.82 26.22 -1.63
C LEU A 212 -3.01 26.03 -0.69
N VAL A 213 -4.11 25.55 -1.24
CA VAL A 213 -5.38 25.39 -0.52
C VAL A 213 -5.68 23.91 -0.35
N PHE A 214 -5.89 23.50 0.89
CA PHE A 214 -6.24 22.12 1.25
C PHE A 214 -7.74 22.03 1.51
N LEU A 215 -8.44 21.22 0.73
CA LEU A 215 -9.86 20.92 0.92
C LEU A 215 -9.98 19.53 1.55
N ASN A 216 -9.97 19.49 2.87
CA ASN A 216 -9.97 18.24 3.63
C ASN A 216 -11.38 17.96 4.21
N PRO A 217 -12.07 16.89 3.78
CA PRO A 217 -13.42 16.57 4.26
C PRO A 217 -13.47 16.15 5.73
N ASN A 218 -12.33 15.84 6.35
CA ASN A 218 -12.25 15.38 7.75
C ASN A 218 -12.12 16.54 8.75
N VAL A 219 -11.88 17.76 8.28
CA VAL A 219 -11.75 18.95 9.15
C VAL A 219 -13.11 19.32 9.73
N SER A 220 -13.19 19.39 11.06
CA SER A 220 -14.43 19.70 11.79
C SER A 220 -14.58 21.18 12.10
N ALA A 221 -13.46 21.90 12.24
CA ALA A 221 -13.44 23.36 12.45
C ALA A 221 -12.12 23.97 11.96
N GLU A 222 -12.20 25.16 11.37
CA GLU A 222 -11.03 25.96 10.96
C GLU A 222 -10.94 27.23 11.81
N CYS A 223 -9.73 27.65 12.14
CA CYS A 223 -9.50 28.94 12.77
C CYS A 223 -9.85 30.07 11.79
N GLY A 224 -10.38 31.19 12.29
CA GLY A 224 -10.80 32.32 11.45
C GLY A 224 -9.66 32.97 10.63
N CYS A 225 -8.39 32.66 10.93
CA CYS A 225 -7.24 33.06 10.12
C CYS A 225 -6.82 32.02 9.05
N GLY A 226 -7.41 30.81 9.06
CA GLY A 226 -7.11 29.74 8.10
C GLY A 226 -5.81 28.98 8.35
N GLU A 227 -5.03 29.34 9.38
CA GLU A 227 -3.69 28.77 9.63
C GLU A 227 -3.71 27.47 10.44
N SER A 228 -4.86 27.11 11.02
CA SER A 228 -5.02 25.88 11.80
C SER A 228 -6.45 25.34 11.77
N PHE A 229 -6.58 24.05 12.04
CA PHE A 229 -7.85 23.31 12.01
C PHE A 229 -7.88 22.18 13.01
N ASN A 230 -9.07 21.66 13.30
CA ASN A 230 -9.30 20.52 14.16
C ASN A 230 -9.96 19.37 13.40
N PHE A 231 -9.76 18.16 13.91
CA PHE A 231 -10.48 16.95 13.51
C PHE A 231 -11.47 16.54 14.61
N ASP A 232 -12.45 15.71 14.27
CA ASP A 232 -13.34 15.15 15.29
C ASP A 232 -12.59 14.25 16.29
N ASN A 233 -13.00 14.31 17.55
CA ASN A 233 -12.33 13.67 18.69
C ASN A 233 -12.16 12.15 18.56
N GLU A 234 -12.93 11.47 17.72
CA GLU A 234 -12.77 10.04 17.47
C GLU A 234 -11.52 9.73 16.65
N LEU A 235 -11.18 10.58 15.68
CA LEU A 235 -9.97 10.43 14.86
C LEU A 235 -8.70 10.80 15.64
N VAL A 236 -8.78 11.80 16.53
CA VAL A 236 -7.62 12.33 17.28
C VAL A 236 -7.06 11.34 18.32
N LYS A 237 -7.88 10.40 18.82
CA LYS A 237 -7.42 9.36 19.77
C LYS A 237 -6.37 8.42 19.17
N ASP A 238 -6.32 8.29 17.86
CA ASP A 238 -5.37 7.41 17.16
C ASP A 238 -3.95 8.03 17.06
N LEU A 239 -3.80 9.35 17.21
CA LEU A 239 -2.50 10.04 17.24
C LEU A 239 -1.81 9.98 18.61
N SER A 240 -2.59 9.89 19.69
CA SER A 240 -2.12 10.09 21.07
C SER A 240 -1.79 8.79 21.83
N ASN A 241 -2.05 7.62 21.23
CA ASN A 241 -1.81 6.30 21.83
C ASN A 241 -0.57 5.56 21.29
N ASN A 242 0.48 6.27 20.85
CA ASN A 242 1.81 5.68 20.57
C ASN A 242 2.94 6.71 20.60
#